data_AF-A0A2M7V5K2-F1
#
_entry.id   AF-A0A2M7V5K2-F1
#
_cell.length_a   1.000
_cell.length_b   1.000
_cell.length_c   1.000
_cell.angle_alpha   90.00
_cell.angle_beta   90.00
_cell.angle_gamma   90.00
#
_symmetry.space_group_name_H-M   'P 1'
#
loop_
_entity.id
_entity.type
_entity.pdbx_description
1 polymer ?
#
loop_
_entity_poly.entity_id
_entity_poly.type
_entity_poly.pdbx_seq_one_letter_code
_entity_poly.pdbx_strand_id
1 'polypeptide(L)'
;MLEEKQFEQFHTSDFIKSVEAFRALEQFFAGQTVVRFSEDPQSFPVMIRDIADIADTYTKETSEAYPFVQEKSVLEMFDMDTVTTFVKTWNAWIASYTQIPDTSSIEDQTYRVVSSADMNNFAKKCGVAPDSINFLTTQYDGFSDVVKQNISRTFGDVENSGEDMIAQIELLAGFLKVSSIQTYSTDEFKAVLAGDISTYEGPRLAATIRYMLDNDEGLALSAIAYEHLHVVDIYKKSTYTWDEAFYLTALLHAPFIHFRRLYWEFQEFWLMFYFVKAQIAGVPLTHILQDYLYQETATLLEYAEENIFLMKSLDKNKEMLPLGLDGEAIALSALYKDYMLRLGDKFNDGYRREEYIQEHVVHVKHKELWKHVLRTVLYIYSHIKSVDLIEKNRGSEPTEKEIYDNQLRHLLTWWMDEDFWQLIADFFTKPHTPPAIVPLHAVIAQIQQHESLEDPKVQDKAVRFNEFLREQGVLKEEQDIVVYNEQTTTFEWNKDIF
;
A
#
# COMPACT_ATOMS: atom_id res chain seq x y z
N MET A 1 14.08 -8.66 -14.42
CA MET A 1 14.41 -7.51 -15.30
C MET A 1 13.26 -6.52 -15.55
N LEU A 2 12.02 -6.93 -15.82
CA LEU A 2 10.89 -5.96 -15.91
C LEU A 2 10.27 -5.65 -14.53
N GLU A 3 10.26 -6.62 -13.62
CA GLU A 3 9.73 -6.47 -12.25
C GLU A 3 10.66 -5.65 -11.31
N GLU A 4 11.98 -5.70 -11.51
CA GLU A 4 12.97 -4.95 -10.70
C GLU A 4 12.85 -3.42 -10.84
N LYS A 5 12.37 -2.93 -11.99
CA LYS A 5 12.14 -1.49 -12.21
C LYS A 5 10.86 -0.98 -11.55
N GLN A 6 9.92 -1.87 -11.24
CA GLN A 6 8.58 -1.49 -10.80
C GLN A 6 8.60 -0.97 -9.35
N PHE A 7 9.26 -1.67 -8.42
CA PHE A 7 9.36 -1.23 -7.02
C PHE A 7 10.00 0.16 -6.88
N GLU A 8 11.11 0.40 -7.57
CA GLU A 8 11.81 1.69 -7.54
C GLU A 8 10.98 2.82 -8.16
N GLN A 9 10.22 2.51 -9.21
CA GLN A 9 9.34 3.48 -9.88
C GLN A 9 8.14 3.88 -9.02
N PHE A 10 7.55 2.95 -8.26
CA PHE A 10 6.36 3.21 -7.41
C PHE A 10 6.60 4.20 -6.28
N HIS A 11 7.85 4.31 -5.84
CA HIS A 11 8.26 5.16 -4.72
C HIS A 11 8.84 6.51 -5.15
N THR A 12 9.04 6.71 -6.45
CA THR A 12 9.74 7.87 -7.02
C THR A 12 9.15 9.20 -6.56
N SER A 13 7.84 9.43 -6.63
CA SER A 13 7.27 10.75 -6.31
C SER A 13 7.36 11.17 -4.84
N ASP A 14 7.44 10.21 -3.91
CA ASP A 14 7.57 10.50 -2.48
C ASP A 14 9.03 10.49 -2.02
N PHE A 15 9.85 9.63 -2.63
CA PHE A 15 11.29 9.74 -2.51
C PHE A 15 11.80 11.11 -3.02
N ILE A 16 11.21 11.63 -4.12
CA ILE A 16 11.46 12.99 -4.63
C ILE A 16 11.14 14.08 -3.60
N LYS A 17 10.08 13.94 -2.81
CA LYS A 17 9.76 14.94 -1.76
C LYS A 17 10.76 14.89 -0.60
N SER A 18 11.30 13.72 -0.32
CA SER A 18 12.39 13.54 0.65
C SER A 18 13.74 14.03 0.13
N VAL A 19 13.92 14.24 -1.19
CA VAL A 19 15.15 14.83 -1.79
C VAL A 19 15.50 16.16 -1.13
N GLU A 20 14.52 17.02 -0.91
CA GLU A 20 14.78 18.34 -0.31
C GLU A 20 15.34 18.19 1.12
N ALA A 21 14.84 17.21 1.86
CA ALA A 21 15.31 16.88 3.20
C ALA A 21 16.75 16.31 3.18
N PHE A 22 17.04 15.36 2.28
CA PHE A 22 18.40 14.84 2.14
C PHE A 22 19.39 15.89 1.64
N ARG A 23 19.00 16.75 0.70
CA ARG A 23 19.82 17.88 0.24
C ARG A 23 20.06 18.91 1.33
N ALA A 24 19.05 19.21 2.14
CA ALA A 24 19.20 20.13 3.27
C ALA A 24 20.20 19.57 4.29
N LEU A 25 20.18 18.26 4.55
CA LEU A 25 21.19 17.60 5.37
C LEU A 25 22.58 17.61 4.73
N GLU A 26 22.68 17.27 3.45
CA GLU A 26 23.95 17.29 2.71
C GLU A 26 24.60 18.68 2.78
N GLN A 27 23.82 19.73 2.48
CA GLN A 27 24.25 21.13 2.57
C GLN A 27 24.63 21.51 3.99
N PHE A 28 23.88 21.03 4.99
CA PHE A 28 24.20 21.24 6.39
C PHE A 28 25.57 20.65 6.72
N PHE A 29 25.83 19.37 6.41
CA PHE A 29 27.11 18.71 6.69
C PHE A 29 28.27 19.36 5.94
N ALA A 30 28.09 19.71 4.66
CA ALA A 30 29.10 20.42 3.86
C ALA A 30 29.39 21.84 4.38
N GLY A 31 28.39 22.47 5.02
CA GLY A 31 28.49 23.82 5.57
C GLY A 31 29.08 23.91 6.99
N GLN A 32 29.31 22.78 7.68
CA GLN A 32 29.86 22.78 9.02
C GLN A 32 31.35 23.15 9.03
N THR A 33 31.69 24.20 9.78
CA THR A 33 33.06 24.75 9.85
C THR A 33 33.77 24.42 11.16
N VAL A 34 33.02 24.13 12.22
CA VAL A 34 33.54 23.84 13.57
C VAL A 34 33.84 22.36 13.75
N VAL A 35 33.00 21.49 13.20
CA VAL A 35 33.10 20.03 13.28
C VAL A 35 33.20 19.49 11.86
N ARG A 36 34.23 18.68 11.60
CA ARG A 36 34.40 17.98 10.34
C ARG A 36 33.75 16.61 10.40
N PHE A 37 33.22 16.16 9.27
CA PHE A 37 32.64 14.84 9.12
C PHE A 37 33.54 13.93 8.28
N SER A 38 33.37 12.62 8.45
CA SER A 38 34.10 11.59 7.73
C SER A 38 33.60 11.49 6.29
N GLU A 39 34.54 11.33 5.36
CA GLU A 39 34.31 11.04 3.94
C GLU A 39 34.46 9.54 3.62
N ASP A 40 34.52 8.69 4.65
CA ASP A 40 34.57 7.24 4.45
C ASP A 40 33.32 6.79 3.68
N PRO A 41 33.42 5.85 2.71
CA PRO A 41 32.28 5.43 1.88
C PRO A 41 31.06 4.87 2.62
N GLN A 42 31.18 4.57 3.91
CA GLN A 42 30.11 4.07 4.77
C GLN A 42 29.84 5.03 5.94
N SER A 43 30.34 6.27 5.85
CA SER A 43 30.01 7.30 6.82
C SER A 43 28.59 7.80 6.59
N PHE A 44 27.98 8.28 7.67
CA PHE A 44 26.63 8.81 7.65
C PHE A 44 26.41 9.95 6.62
N PRO A 45 27.29 10.97 6.52
CA PRO A 45 27.16 11.99 5.47
C PRO A 45 27.27 11.44 4.04
N VAL A 46 28.14 10.45 3.81
CA VAL A 46 28.28 9.84 2.48
C VAL A 46 27.03 9.05 2.11
N MET A 47 26.45 8.30 3.05
CA MET A 47 25.17 7.62 2.82
C MET A 47 24.05 8.60 2.46
N ILE A 48 23.96 9.75 3.13
CA ILE A 48 22.96 10.79 2.81
C ILE A 48 23.14 11.32 1.39
N ARG A 49 24.38 11.63 1.00
CA ARG A 49 24.70 12.10 -0.36
C ARG A 49 24.30 11.06 -1.41
N ASP A 50 24.68 9.81 -1.20
CA ASP A 50 24.39 8.74 -2.14
C ASP A 50 22.88 8.48 -2.26
N ILE A 51 22.13 8.56 -1.15
CA ILE A 51 20.65 8.52 -1.15
C ILE A 51 20.08 9.71 -1.95
N ALA A 52 20.59 10.92 -1.74
CA ALA A 52 20.16 12.11 -2.48
C ALA A 52 20.42 12.00 -3.99
N ASP A 53 21.57 11.45 -4.39
CA ASP A 53 21.94 11.24 -5.79
C ASP A 53 21.02 10.21 -6.48
N ILE A 54 20.69 9.10 -5.80
CA ILE A 54 19.72 8.12 -6.28
C ILE A 54 18.35 8.81 -6.49
N ALA A 55 17.93 9.63 -5.53
CA ALA A 55 16.66 10.33 -5.58
C ALA A 55 16.58 11.35 -6.74
N ASP A 56 17.68 12.07 -6.98
CA ASP A 56 17.83 12.98 -8.11
C ASP A 56 17.80 12.28 -9.47
N THR A 57 18.36 11.08 -9.54
CA THR A 57 18.33 10.27 -10.75
C THR A 57 16.89 9.90 -11.10
N TYR A 58 16.12 9.43 -10.12
CA TYR A 58 14.70 9.13 -10.34
C TYR A 58 13.88 10.36 -10.76
N THR A 59 14.15 11.53 -10.17
CA THR A 59 13.50 12.80 -10.58
C THR A 59 13.68 13.12 -12.07
N LYS A 60 14.86 12.78 -12.63
CA LYS A 60 15.23 13.08 -14.02
C LYS A 60 14.77 12.01 -15.00
N GLU A 61 14.68 10.75 -14.56
CA GLU A 61 14.35 9.60 -15.40
C GLU A 61 12.86 9.29 -15.51
N THR A 62 12.01 9.83 -14.63
CA THR A 62 10.54 9.75 -14.79
C THR A 62 10.07 10.53 -16.02
N SER A 63 9.95 9.85 -17.16
CA SER A 63 9.30 10.39 -18.35
C SER A 63 7.79 10.55 -18.14
N GLU A 64 7.20 11.63 -18.68
CA GLU A 64 5.74 11.89 -18.74
C GLU A 64 4.90 10.79 -19.45
N ALA A 65 5.53 9.71 -19.94
CA ALA A 65 4.93 8.72 -20.83
C ALA A 65 4.20 7.56 -20.12
N TYR A 66 4.21 7.49 -18.79
CA TYR A 66 3.37 6.55 -18.03
C TYR A 66 2.26 7.33 -17.34
N PRO A 67 0.97 7.08 -17.64
CA PRO A 67 -0.09 7.69 -16.86
C PRO A 67 -0.05 6.95 -15.52
N PHE A 68 0.26 7.62 -14.42
CA PHE A 68 -0.54 7.57 -13.19
C PHE A 68 0.01 8.58 -12.19
N VAL A 69 -0.94 9.32 -11.64
CA VAL A 69 -0.79 10.55 -10.88
C VAL A 69 -0.56 10.20 -9.41
N GLN A 70 0.59 10.64 -8.88
CA GLN A 70 0.81 10.98 -7.46
C GLN A 70 0.23 9.98 -6.44
N GLU A 71 0.72 8.75 -6.41
CA GLU A 71 0.33 7.80 -5.37
C GLU A 71 1.17 8.05 -4.12
N LYS A 72 0.54 8.51 -3.03
CA LYS A 72 1.23 8.78 -1.77
C LYS A 72 1.53 7.46 -1.05
N SER A 73 2.78 7.05 -1.12
CA SER A 73 3.45 6.03 -0.33
C SER A 73 3.79 6.55 1.07
N VAL A 74 4.03 5.63 2.00
CA VAL A 74 4.58 5.85 3.34
C VAL A 74 5.93 6.59 3.31
N LEU A 75 6.58 6.77 2.16
CA LEU A 75 7.76 7.64 1.97
C LEU A 75 7.55 9.15 2.23
N GLU A 76 6.43 9.57 2.82
CA GLU A 76 6.39 10.77 3.68
C GLU A 76 7.34 10.68 4.91
N MET A 77 8.20 9.66 4.97
CA MET A 77 8.98 9.20 6.10
C MET A 77 10.24 9.98 6.47
N PHE A 78 10.80 10.79 5.58
CA PHE A 78 11.88 11.70 5.98
C PHE A 78 11.47 13.13 5.66
N ASP A 79 10.79 13.76 6.61
CA ASP A 79 10.25 15.09 6.42
C ASP A 79 11.28 16.18 6.76
N MET A 80 11.03 17.36 6.18
CA MET A 80 11.83 18.55 6.47
C MET A 80 11.76 18.95 7.95
N ASP A 81 10.72 18.55 8.69
CA ASP A 81 10.58 18.88 10.11
C ASP A 81 11.60 18.12 10.96
N THR A 82 11.85 16.84 10.64
CA THR A 82 12.91 16.01 11.26
C THR A 82 14.28 16.61 11.00
N VAL A 83 14.58 16.96 9.74
CA VAL A 83 15.83 17.65 9.37
C VAL A 83 15.99 18.98 10.09
N THR A 84 14.94 19.80 10.07
CA THR A 84 14.97 21.14 10.67
C THR A 84 15.18 21.05 12.18
N THR A 85 14.54 20.08 12.82
CA THR A 85 14.71 19.81 14.26
C THR A 85 16.14 19.41 14.56
N PHE A 86 16.68 18.42 13.84
CA PHE A 86 18.07 17.97 14.01
C PHE A 86 19.09 19.10 13.76
N VAL A 87 18.97 19.83 12.66
CA VAL A 87 19.87 20.94 12.32
C VAL A 87 19.83 22.02 13.41
N LYS A 88 18.65 22.32 13.94
CA LYS A 88 18.48 23.30 15.02
C LYS A 88 19.11 22.81 16.33
N THR A 89 18.85 21.58 16.74
CA THR A 89 19.39 21.00 17.99
C THR A 89 20.91 20.83 17.90
N TRP A 90 21.44 20.40 16.75
CA TRP A 90 22.88 20.33 16.50
C TRP A 90 23.56 21.69 16.61
N ASN A 91 23.04 22.69 15.89
CA ASN A 91 23.62 24.04 15.94
C ASN A 91 23.56 24.63 17.35
N ALA A 92 22.50 24.36 18.12
CA ALA A 92 22.41 24.75 19.53
C ALA A 92 23.44 24.02 20.40
N TRP A 93 23.67 22.73 20.16
CA TRP A 93 24.70 21.96 20.86
C TRP A 93 26.10 22.48 20.54
N ILE A 94 26.45 22.69 19.27
CA ILE A 94 27.74 23.30 18.89
C ILE A 94 27.89 24.72 19.46
N ALA A 95 26.83 25.53 19.44
CA ALA A 95 26.85 26.87 20.04
C ALA A 95 27.15 26.83 21.53
N SER A 96 26.73 25.79 22.27
CA SER A 96 27.02 25.64 23.71
C SER A 96 28.51 25.46 24.03
N TYR A 97 29.34 25.05 23.05
CA TYR A 97 30.80 25.04 23.16
C TYR A 97 31.44 26.43 22.98
N THR A 98 30.69 27.41 22.45
CA THR A 98 31.21 28.74 22.09
C THR A 98 30.57 29.87 22.91
N GLN A 99 29.35 29.68 23.40
CA GLN A 99 28.63 30.63 24.25
C GLN A 99 28.68 30.15 25.69
N ILE A 100 29.64 30.67 26.46
CA ILE A 100 29.76 30.42 27.90
C ILE A 100 28.91 31.49 28.60
N PRO A 101 27.73 31.20 29.17
CA PRO A 101 27.01 32.17 29.98
C PRO A 101 27.65 32.16 31.38
N ASP A 102 28.08 33.32 31.83
CA ASP A 102 28.72 33.53 33.13
C ASP A 102 27.72 33.53 34.32
N THR A 103 26.51 33.02 34.14
CA THR A 103 25.44 33.13 35.15
C THR A 103 24.75 31.81 35.43
N SER A 104 24.99 31.33 36.65
CA SER A 104 24.26 30.25 37.31
C SER A 104 22.84 30.70 37.69
N SER A 105 21.81 30.08 37.13
CA SER A 105 20.54 29.90 37.83
C SER A 105 20.24 28.40 37.85
N ILE A 106 20.70 27.74 38.90
CA ILE A 106 20.41 26.34 39.19
C ILE A 106 18.97 26.31 39.70
N GLU A 107 18.03 25.90 38.84
CA GLU A 107 16.75 25.38 39.32
C GLU A 107 16.76 23.86 39.19
N ASP A 108 16.42 23.21 40.30
CA ASP A 108 16.32 21.77 40.53
C ASP A 108 15.53 21.05 39.43
N GLN A 109 16.24 20.49 38.46
CA GLN A 109 15.76 19.37 37.67
C GLN A 109 16.86 18.32 37.67
N THR A 110 16.49 17.09 37.98
CA THR A 110 17.37 15.92 37.99
C THR A 110 17.80 15.59 36.55
N TYR A 111 18.85 16.24 36.06
CA TYR A 111 19.40 15.97 34.74
C TYR A 111 20.57 15.00 34.82
N ARG A 112 20.68 14.12 33.82
CA ARG A 112 21.87 13.30 33.60
C ARG A 112 22.98 14.19 33.06
N VAL A 113 24.10 14.29 33.80
CA VAL A 113 25.35 14.82 33.23
C VAL A 113 25.86 13.78 32.25
N VAL A 114 25.98 14.17 30.99
CA VAL A 114 26.41 13.31 29.89
C VAL A 114 27.92 13.10 30.01
N SER A 115 28.41 11.87 29.80
CA SER A 115 29.85 11.62 29.84
C SER A 115 30.52 11.95 28.50
N SER A 116 31.83 12.20 28.52
CA SER A 116 32.62 12.35 27.29
C SER A 116 32.56 11.11 26.39
N ALA A 117 32.33 9.93 26.98
CA ALA A 117 32.11 8.69 26.24
C ALA A 117 30.77 8.68 25.50
N ASP A 118 29.68 9.17 26.12
CA ASP A 118 28.37 9.27 25.48
C ASP A 118 28.42 10.18 24.24
N MET A 119 29.05 11.36 24.37
CA MET A 119 29.22 12.28 23.24
C MET A 119 30.10 11.71 22.12
N ASN A 120 31.17 11.01 22.48
CA ASN A 120 32.05 10.35 21.51
C ASN A 120 31.29 9.27 20.74
N ASN A 121 30.49 8.45 21.43
CA ASN A 121 29.68 7.41 20.81
C ASN A 121 28.65 8.00 19.85
N PHE A 122 27.93 9.04 20.26
CA PHE A 122 26.97 9.74 19.39
C PHE A 122 27.67 10.39 18.18
N ALA A 123 28.76 11.13 18.40
CA ALA A 123 29.51 11.78 17.33
C ALA A 123 30.05 10.77 16.30
N LYS A 124 30.49 9.59 16.74
CA LYS A 124 30.86 8.49 15.83
C LYS A 124 29.70 8.02 14.98
N LYS A 125 28.50 7.84 15.55
CA LYS A 125 27.30 7.45 14.80
C LYS A 125 26.92 8.48 13.74
N CYS A 126 27.03 9.78 14.06
CA CYS A 126 26.83 10.86 13.08
C CYS A 126 27.95 10.99 12.05
N GLY A 127 28.97 10.12 12.07
CA GLY A 127 30.10 10.17 11.15
C GLY A 127 31.02 11.37 11.37
N VAL A 128 31.14 11.91 12.58
CA VAL A 128 32.09 12.99 12.89
C VAL A 128 33.53 12.47 12.76
N ALA A 129 34.40 13.24 12.12
CA ALA A 129 35.78 12.86 11.90
C ALA A 129 36.56 12.73 13.24
N PRO A 130 37.50 11.79 13.36
CA PRO A 130 38.20 11.52 14.63
C PRO A 130 38.91 12.74 15.25
N ASP A 131 39.44 13.64 14.42
CA ASP A 131 40.06 14.89 14.87
C ASP A 131 39.05 15.84 15.54
N SER A 132 37.85 15.92 14.99
CA SER A 132 36.75 16.73 15.53
C SER A 132 36.14 16.12 16.78
N ILE A 133 36.05 14.79 16.88
CA ILE A 133 35.66 14.10 18.12
C ILE A 133 36.66 14.39 19.24
N ASN A 134 37.97 14.30 18.95
CA ASN A 134 39.02 14.62 19.90
C ASN A 134 38.94 16.09 20.36
N PHE A 135 38.69 17.00 19.43
CA PHE A 135 38.48 18.42 19.73
C PHE A 135 37.30 18.62 20.70
N LEU A 136 36.11 18.09 20.37
CA LEU A 136 34.90 18.21 21.21
C LEU A 136 35.14 17.63 22.61
N THR A 137 35.73 16.44 22.68
CA THR A 137 36.04 15.77 23.96
C THR A 137 37.00 16.59 24.81
N THR A 138 38.09 17.09 24.21
CA THR A 138 39.10 17.89 24.92
C THR A 138 38.53 19.21 25.43
N GLN A 139 37.70 19.89 24.62
CA GLN A 139 37.01 21.11 25.03
C GLN A 139 36.05 20.84 26.18
N TYR A 140 35.24 19.79 26.06
CA TYR A 140 34.27 19.42 27.09
C TYR A 140 34.96 19.13 28.43
N ASP A 141 36.01 18.31 28.43
CA ASP A 141 36.74 17.95 29.64
C ASP A 141 37.31 19.18 30.36
N GLY A 142 37.72 20.20 29.59
CA GLY A 142 38.25 21.47 30.06
C GLY A 142 37.22 22.46 30.62
N PHE A 143 35.91 22.22 30.44
CA PHE A 143 34.86 23.11 30.95
C PHE A 143 34.53 22.90 32.43
N SER A 144 33.98 23.95 33.05
CA SER A 144 33.43 23.90 34.40
C SER A 144 32.15 23.06 34.46
N ASP A 145 31.78 22.58 35.64
CA ASP A 145 30.58 21.74 35.83
C ASP A 145 29.29 22.43 35.37
N VAL A 146 29.19 23.74 35.57
CA VAL A 146 28.03 24.55 35.12
C VAL A 146 27.92 24.58 33.59
N VAL A 147 29.04 24.72 32.90
CA VAL A 147 29.08 24.70 31.43
C VAL A 147 28.80 23.29 30.90
N LYS A 148 29.37 22.26 31.55
CA LYS A 148 29.08 20.85 31.24
C LYS A 148 27.61 20.50 31.39
N GLN A 149 26.92 21.06 32.39
CA GLN A 149 25.48 20.90 32.56
C GLN A 149 24.69 21.52 31.39
N ASN A 150 25.05 22.73 30.96
CA ASN A 150 24.40 23.37 29.81
C ASN A 150 24.60 22.58 28.51
N ILE A 151 25.83 22.09 28.27
CA ILE A 151 26.15 21.22 27.12
C ILE A 151 25.38 19.90 27.21
N SER A 152 25.27 19.31 28.40
CA SER A 152 24.53 18.05 28.61
C SER A 152 23.04 18.22 28.32
N ARG A 153 22.46 19.39 28.62
CA ARG A 153 21.05 19.68 28.33
C ARG A 153 20.79 19.71 26.82
N THR A 154 21.60 20.46 26.07
CA THR A 154 21.46 20.53 24.60
C THR A 154 21.88 19.23 23.92
N PHE A 155 22.78 18.45 24.54
CA PHE A 155 23.16 17.13 24.06
C PHE A 155 21.96 16.16 24.04
N GLY A 156 21.14 16.12 25.08
CA GLY A 156 19.97 15.23 25.10
C GLY A 156 18.99 15.50 23.95
N ASP A 157 18.80 16.77 23.57
CA ASP A 157 17.93 17.14 22.45
C ASP A 157 18.51 16.71 21.09
N VAL A 158 19.82 16.90 20.87
CA VAL A 158 20.49 16.47 19.62
C VAL A 158 20.68 14.96 19.57
N GLU A 159 20.89 14.28 20.70
CA GLU A 159 20.98 12.82 20.78
C GLU A 159 19.66 12.19 20.37
N ASN A 160 18.53 12.61 20.96
CA ASN A 160 17.22 12.08 20.60
C ASN A 160 16.87 12.32 19.13
N SER A 161 17.00 13.57 18.65
CA SER A 161 16.69 13.89 17.24
C SER A 161 17.66 13.25 16.25
N GLY A 162 18.92 13.06 16.66
CA GLY A 162 19.95 12.42 15.85
C GLY A 162 19.81 10.91 15.78
N GLU A 163 19.49 10.22 16.89
CA GLU A 163 19.30 8.77 16.91
C GLU A 163 18.10 8.34 16.05
N ASP A 164 16.98 9.06 16.13
CA ASP A 164 15.81 8.83 15.26
C ASP A 164 16.20 9.00 13.78
N MET A 165 16.88 10.10 13.44
CA MET A 165 17.31 10.36 12.07
C MET A 165 18.31 9.31 11.56
N ILE A 166 19.26 8.88 12.41
CA ILE A 166 20.26 7.87 12.06
C ILE A 166 19.57 6.54 11.73
N ALA A 167 18.68 6.07 12.60
CA ALA A 167 17.98 4.81 12.39
C ALA A 167 17.21 4.80 11.06
N GLN A 168 16.51 5.89 10.73
CA GLN A 168 15.78 6.03 9.48
C GLN A 168 16.70 5.98 8.25
N ILE A 169 17.82 6.71 8.29
CA ILE A 169 18.78 6.73 7.18
C ILE A 169 19.49 5.39 7.04
N GLU A 170 19.84 4.69 8.12
CA GLU A 170 20.45 3.35 8.05
C GLU A 170 19.48 2.33 7.44
N LEU A 171 18.19 2.40 7.77
CA LEU A 171 17.15 1.56 7.16
C LEU A 171 17.00 1.82 5.67
N LEU A 172 16.92 3.10 5.27
CA LEU A 172 16.89 3.49 3.87
C LEU A 172 18.18 3.10 3.14
N ALA A 173 19.35 3.28 3.75
CA ALA A 173 20.63 2.93 3.16
C ALA A 173 20.77 1.41 2.96
N GLY A 174 20.25 0.60 3.89
CA GLY A 174 20.19 -0.85 3.75
C GLY A 174 19.26 -1.27 2.62
N PHE A 175 18.08 -0.64 2.55
CA PHE A 175 17.09 -0.94 1.52
C PHE A 175 17.50 -0.48 0.11
N LEU A 176 18.13 0.70 -0.01
CA LEU A 176 18.61 1.26 -1.28
C LEU A 176 19.97 0.72 -1.69
N LYS A 177 20.55 -0.23 -0.92
CA LYS A 177 21.87 -0.83 -1.16
C LYS A 177 23.03 0.18 -1.21
N VAL A 178 22.87 1.31 -0.53
CA VAL A 178 23.93 2.32 -0.34
C VAL A 178 24.94 1.84 0.70
N SER A 179 24.47 1.07 1.68
CA SER A 179 25.31 0.48 2.72
C SER A 179 25.66 -0.99 2.41
N SER A 180 26.86 -1.40 2.78
CA SER A 180 27.37 -2.77 2.63
C SER A 180 26.91 -3.65 3.80
N ILE A 181 25.63 -4.01 3.80
CA ILE A 181 25.01 -4.80 4.87
C ILE A 181 24.84 -6.26 4.43
N GLN A 182 25.28 -7.20 5.27
CA GLN A 182 25.09 -8.63 5.04
C GLN A 182 23.63 -9.01 5.31
N THR A 183 22.93 -9.61 4.34
CA THR A 183 21.53 -10.04 4.50
C THR A 183 21.36 -11.21 5.48
N TYR A 184 20.13 -11.42 5.96
CA TYR A 184 19.75 -12.64 6.66
C TYR A 184 19.67 -13.82 5.67
N SER A 185 20.04 -15.00 6.16
CA SER A 185 19.56 -16.24 5.55
C SER A 185 18.03 -16.35 5.70
N THR A 186 17.39 -17.15 4.84
CA THR A 186 15.93 -17.34 4.88
C THR A 186 15.42 -17.81 6.25
N ASP A 187 16.18 -18.67 6.94
CA ASP A 187 15.79 -19.19 8.26
C ASP A 187 15.93 -18.12 9.35
N GLU A 188 17.00 -17.31 9.33
CA GLU A 188 17.15 -16.16 10.23
C GLU A 188 16.02 -15.15 10.00
N PHE A 189 15.70 -14.85 8.73
CA PHE A 189 14.66 -13.88 8.40
C PHE A 189 13.28 -14.32 8.91
N LYS A 190 12.94 -15.61 8.74
CA LYS A 190 11.72 -16.19 9.30
C LYS A 190 11.70 -16.12 10.84
N ALA A 191 12.81 -16.42 11.49
CA ALA A 191 12.91 -16.37 12.95
C ALA A 191 12.72 -14.93 13.47
N VAL A 192 13.37 -13.95 12.82
CA VAL A 192 13.23 -12.52 13.16
C VAL A 192 11.78 -12.07 13.04
N LEU A 193 11.10 -12.41 11.94
CA LEU A 193 9.69 -12.06 11.76
C LEU A 193 8.75 -12.84 12.68
N ALA A 194 9.15 -14.03 13.16
CA ALA A 194 8.42 -14.75 14.21
C ALA A 194 8.64 -14.17 15.63
N GLY A 195 9.46 -13.11 15.78
CA GLY A 195 9.70 -12.42 17.04
C GLY A 195 11.01 -12.78 17.74
N ASP A 196 11.95 -13.47 17.07
CA ASP A 196 13.30 -13.68 17.59
C ASP A 196 14.11 -12.38 17.52
N ILE A 197 14.29 -11.74 18.68
CA ILE A 197 15.03 -10.49 18.80
C ILE A 197 16.55 -10.68 18.87
N SER A 198 17.05 -11.91 19.03
CA SER A 198 18.48 -12.15 19.31
C SER A 198 19.39 -11.80 18.13
N THR A 199 18.86 -11.89 16.91
CA THR A 199 19.54 -11.54 15.66
C THR A 199 18.92 -10.32 14.99
N TYR A 200 17.97 -9.62 15.62
CA TYR A 200 17.29 -8.49 15.01
C TYR A 200 18.22 -7.27 14.87
N GLU A 201 18.38 -6.86 13.63
CA GLU A 201 19.04 -5.64 13.18
C GLU A 201 18.24 -5.09 12.01
N GLY A 202 17.78 -3.84 12.16
CA GLY A 202 16.82 -3.25 11.24
C GLY A 202 17.38 -3.05 9.82
N PRO A 203 18.54 -2.39 9.66
CA PRO A 203 19.18 -2.21 8.35
C PRO A 203 19.43 -3.54 7.62
N ARG A 204 19.78 -4.60 8.35
CA ARG A 204 19.91 -5.97 7.84
C ARG A 204 18.57 -6.54 7.36
N LEU A 205 17.48 -6.26 8.08
CA LEU A 205 16.13 -6.67 7.68
C LEU A 205 15.70 -5.98 6.39
N ALA A 206 15.91 -4.67 6.31
CA ALA A 206 15.62 -3.86 5.13
C ALA A 206 16.41 -4.34 3.90
N ALA A 207 17.72 -4.57 4.05
CA ALA A 207 18.57 -5.12 3.00
C ALA A 207 18.13 -6.53 2.56
N THR A 208 17.66 -7.37 3.50
CA THR A 208 17.16 -8.71 3.19
C THR A 208 15.88 -8.66 2.36
N ILE A 209 14.91 -7.81 2.75
CA ILE A 209 13.68 -7.63 1.98
C ILE A 209 14.01 -7.18 0.56
N ARG A 210 14.88 -6.16 0.41
CA ARG A 210 15.33 -5.70 -0.90
C ARG A 210 15.99 -6.81 -1.70
N TYR A 211 16.91 -7.55 -1.10
CA TYR A 211 17.59 -8.67 -1.74
C TYR A 211 16.59 -9.70 -2.28
N MET A 212 15.60 -10.09 -1.48
CA MET A 212 14.58 -11.06 -1.92
C MET A 212 13.73 -10.53 -3.09
N LEU A 213 13.39 -9.23 -3.07
CA LEU A 213 12.66 -8.59 -4.18
C LEU A 213 13.48 -8.60 -5.49
N ASP A 214 14.79 -8.40 -5.41
CA ASP A 214 15.64 -8.36 -6.61
C ASP A 214 16.03 -9.74 -7.16
N ASN A 215 15.95 -10.80 -6.35
CA ASN A 215 16.43 -12.14 -6.73
C ASN A 215 15.29 -13.12 -7.09
N ASP A 216 14.11 -12.62 -7.52
CA ASP A 216 12.92 -13.43 -7.86
C ASP A 216 12.44 -14.32 -6.68
N GLU A 217 12.73 -13.89 -5.44
CA GLU A 217 12.26 -14.56 -4.22
C GLU A 217 10.99 -13.90 -3.66
N GLY A 218 10.33 -13.04 -4.43
CA GLY A 218 9.16 -12.28 -3.96
C GLY A 218 7.97 -13.17 -3.55
N LEU A 219 7.82 -14.38 -4.12
CA LEU A 219 6.83 -15.36 -3.64
C LEU A 219 7.19 -15.91 -2.25
N ALA A 220 8.47 -16.21 -2.00
CA ALA A 220 8.91 -16.66 -0.68
C ALA A 220 8.73 -15.52 0.35
N LEU A 221 9.07 -14.29 -0.04
CA LEU A 221 8.82 -13.10 0.76
C LEU A 221 7.31 -12.91 1.04
N SER A 222 6.44 -13.15 0.06
CA SER A 222 4.98 -13.06 0.23
C SER A 222 4.46 -14.07 1.25
N ALA A 223 4.95 -15.31 1.20
CA ALA A 223 4.58 -16.34 2.17
C ALA A 223 5.06 -15.99 3.59
N ILE A 224 6.29 -15.48 3.71
CA ILE A 224 6.84 -15.03 5.00
C ILE A 224 6.06 -13.83 5.54
N ALA A 225 5.74 -12.85 4.68
CA ALA A 225 4.93 -11.69 5.03
C ALA A 225 3.53 -12.09 5.50
N TYR A 226 2.90 -13.08 4.83
CA TYR A 226 1.60 -13.63 5.24
C TYR A 226 1.65 -14.17 6.67
N GLU A 227 2.60 -15.07 6.97
CA GLU A 227 2.72 -15.67 8.31
C GLU A 227 2.92 -14.62 9.41
N HIS A 228 3.74 -13.59 9.15
CA HIS A 228 3.97 -12.51 10.10
C HIS A 228 2.72 -11.62 10.28
N LEU A 229 2.19 -11.09 9.17
CA LEU A 229 1.10 -10.10 9.20
C LEU A 229 -0.25 -10.69 9.61
N HIS A 230 -0.46 -12.00 9.36
CA HIS A 230 -1.63 -12.73 9.83
C HIS A 230 -1.69 -12.81 11.36
N VAL A 231 -0.55 -13.01 12.03
CA VAL A 231 -0.48 -13.20 13.48
C VAL A 231 -0.54 -11.89 14.26
N VAL A 232 0.12 -10.85 13.76
CA VAL A 232 0.32 -9.60 14.52
C VAL A 232 -0.90 -8.66 14.42
N ASP A 233 -1.92 -9.00 13.63
CA ASP A 233 -3.18 -8.24 13.50
C ASP A 233 -2.95 -6.75 13.17
N ILE A 234 -1.83 -6.44 12.50
CA ILE A 234 -1.37 -5.07 12.24
C ILE A 234 -2.41 -4.26 11.48
N TYR A 235 -3.27 -4.92 10.67
CA TYR A 235 -4.40 -4.29 9.97
C TYR A 235 -5.39 -3.56 10.89
N LYS A 236 -5.43 -3.86 12.19
CA LYS A 236 -6.29 -3.20 13.19
C LYS A 236 -5.70 -1.92 13.77
N LYS A 237 -4.39 -1.68 13.62
CA LYS A 237 -3.73 -0.49 14.17
C LYS A 237 -4.10 0.76 13.37
N SER A 238 -4.29 1.89 14.03
CA SER A 238 -4.52 3.20 13.40
C SER A 238 -3.26 4.07 13.30
N THR A 239 -2.22 3.74 14.09
CA THR A 239 -0.94 4.46 14.13
C THR A 239 0.22 3.48 14.13
N TYR A 240 1.33 3.87 13.53
CA TYR A 240 2.55 3.07 13.38
C TYR A 240 3.75 3.88 13.83
N THR A 241 4.76 3.20 14.39
CA THR A 241 6.10 3.79 14.43
C THR A 241 6.66 3.88 13.01
N TRP A 242 7.75 4.64 12.84
CA TRP A 242 8.43 4.71 11.56
C TRP A 242 8.86 3.31 11.10
N ASP A 243 9.63 2.58 11.91
CA ASP A 243 10.08 1.22 11.58
C ASP A 243 8.92 0.30 11.17
N GLU A 244 7.81 0.30 11.93
CA GLU A 244 6.62 -0.49 11.60
C GLU A 244 6.04 -0.12 10.24
N ALA A 245 5.93 1.18 9.94
CA ALA A 245 5.40 1.66 8.67
C ALA A 245 6.36 1.35 7.51
N PHE A 246 7.67 1.39 7.73
CA PHE A 246 8.70 1.09 6.74
C PHE A 246 8.63 -0.39 6.34
N TYR A 247 8.66 -1.29 7.33
CA TYR A 247 8.56 -2.72 7.07
C TYR A 247 7.22 -3.13 6.49
N LEU A 248 6.12 -2.56 6.98
CA LEU A 248 4.81 -2.83 6.41
C LEU A 248 4.79 -2.46 4.93
N THR A 249 5.34 -1.29 4.57
CA THR A 249 5.44 -0.84 3.18
C THR A 249 6.26 -1.81 2.34
N ALA A 250 7.47 -2.14 2.80
CA ALA A 250 8.36 -3.03 2.07
C ALA A 250 7.78 -4.45 1.90
N LEU A 251 7.12 -4.98 2.93
CA LEU A 251 6.51 -6.32 2.91
C LEU A 251 5.23 -6.39 2.07
N LEU A 252 4.44 -5.31 1.98
CA LEU A 252 3.20 -5.32 1.20
C LEU A 252 3.43 -5.30 -0.32
N HIS A 253 4.57 -4.82 -0.80
CA HIS A 253 4.83 -4.82 -2.24
C HIS A 253 4.94 -6.24 -2.82
N ALA A 254 5.62 -7.15 -2.11
CA ALA A 254 5.84 -8.52 -2.60
C ALA A 254 4.54 -9.28 -2.94
N PRO A 255 3.54 -9.39 -2.04
CA PRO A 255 2.33 -10.13 -2.34
C PRO A 255 1.49 -9.49 -3.45
N PHE A 256 1.52 -8.16 -3.58
CA PHE A 256 0.73 -7.47 -4.61
C PHE A 256 1.41 -7.49 -5.98
N ILE A 257 2.75 -7.41 -6.06
CA ILE A 257 3.50 -7.64 -7.31
C ILE A 257 3.25 -9.05 -7.83
N HIS A 258 3.22 -10.04 -6.93
CA HIS A 258 2.99 -11.43 -7.29
C HIS A 258 1.54 -11.90 -7.12
N PHE A 259 0.58 -10.98 -6.99
CA PHE A 259 -0.80 -11.27 -6.58
C PHE A 259 -1.42 -12.44 -7.33
N ARG A 260 -1.26 -12.42 -8.66
CA ARG A 260 -1.69 -13.44 -9.61
C ARG A 260 -1.13 -14.84 -9.38
N ARG A 261 0.10 -14.95 -8.89
CA ARG A 261 0.80 -16.21 -8.64
C ARG A 261 0.51 -16.77 -7.26
N LEU A 262 -0.17 -16.02 -6.40
CA LEU A 262 -0.58 -16.47 -5.07
C LEU A 262 -1.76 -17.43 -5.17
N TYR A 263 -1.88 -18.32 -4.19
CA TYR A 263 -3.11 -19.09 -4.00
C TYR A 263 -4.28 -18.18 -3.59
N TRP A 264 -5.50 -18.57 -3.94
CA TRP A 264 -6.70 -17.75 -3.75
C TRP A 264 -6.93 -17.35 -2.30
N GLU A 265 -6.57 -18.20 -1.32
CA GLU A 265 -6.69 -17.89 0.11
C GLU A 265 -5.79 -16.73 0.51
N PHE A 266 -4.59 -16.65 -0.09
CA PHE A 266 -3.66 -15.55 0.13
C PHE A 266 -4.10 -14.28 -0.59
N GLN A 267 -4.61 -14.41 -1.81
CA GLN A 267 -5.20 -13.27 -2.54
C GLN A 267 -6.36 -12.65 -1.74
N GLU A 268 -7.29 -13.48 -1.24
CA GLU A 268 -8.42 -13.02 -0.42
C GLU A 268 -7.91 -12.34 0.85
N PHE A 269 -6.88 -12.92 1.52
CA PHE A 269 -6.28 -12.32 2.70
C PHE A 269 -5.75 -10.90 2.44
N TRP A 270 -4.95 -10.69 1.39
CA TRP A 270 -4.37 -9.37 1.11
C TRP A 270 -5.45 -8.34 0.76
N LEU A 271 -6.49 -8.73 0.02
CA LEU A 271 -7.63 -7.87 -0.29
C LEU A 271 -8.49 -7.56 0.94
N MET A 272 -8.67 -8.51 1.85
CA MET A 272 -9.51 -8.34 3.02
C MET A 272 -8.85 -7.54 4.14
N PHE A 273 -7.52 -7.60 4.26
CA PHE A 273 -6.81 -7.08 5.44
C PHE A 273 -5.78 -5.98 5.13
N TYR A 274 -5.36 -5.81 3.87
CA TYR A 274 -4.26 -4.90 3.54
C TYR A 274 -4.45 -4.12 2.23
N PHE A 275 -5.67 -4.03 1.71
CA PHE A 275 -5.97 -3.31 0.48
C PHE A 275 -5.71 -1.80 0.60
N VAL A 276 -6.29 -1.12 1.59
CA VAL A 276 -6.07 0.33 1.77
C VAL A 276 -4.64 0.62 2.20
N LYS A 277 -4.09 -0.24 3.06
CA LYS A 277 -2.68 -0.14 3.48
C LYS A 277 -1.71 -0.32 2.32
N ALA A 278 -1.99 -1.20 1.37
CA ALA A 278 -1.19 -1.33 0.16
C ALA A 278 -1.27 -0.05 -0.69
N GLN A 279 -2.46 0.56 -0.80
CA GLN A 279 -2.60 1.86 -1.46
C GLN A 279 -1.77 2.95 -0.77
N ILE A 280 -1.81 3.00 0.57
CA ILE A 280 -1.00 3.93 1.37
C ILE A 280 0.50 3.60 1.26
N ALA A 281 0.86 2.34 1.05
CA ALA A 281 2.23 1.91 0.81
C ALA A 281 2.73 2.32 -0.59
N GLY A 282 1.86 2.75 -1.50
CA GLY A 282 2.23 3.09 -2.88
C GLY A 282 2.19 1.90 -3.85
N VAL A 283 1.50 0.81 -3.48
CA VAL A 283 1.25 -0.29 -4.40
C VAL A 283 0.24 0.16 -5.47
N PRO A 284 0.51 -0.03 -6.77
CA PRO A 284 -0.36 0.41 -7.87
C PRO A 284 -1.55 -0.53 -8.05
N LEU A 285 -2.45 -0.56 -7.07
CA LEU A 285 -3.55 -1.53 -6.99
C LEU A 285 -4.41 -1.57 -8.24
N THR A 286 -4.66 -0.41 -8.86
CA THR A 286 -5.43 -0.34 -10.11
C THR A 286 -4.79 -1.18 -11.21
N HIS A 287 -3.48 -1.05 -11.42
CA HIS A 287 -2.74 -1.80 -12.45
C HIS A 287 -2.70 -3.29 -12.13
N ILE A 288 -2.38 -3.65 -10.87
CA ILE A 288 -2.32 -5.05 -10.45
C ILE A 288 -3.65 -5.76 -10.67
N LEU A 289 -4.76 -5.11 -10.29
CA LEU A 289 -6.09 -5.70 -10.45
C LEU A 289 -6.58 -5.67 -11.89
N GLN A 290 -6.16 -4.68 -12.70
CA GLN A 290 -6.40 -4.70 -14.15
C GLN A 290 -5.67 -5.87 -14.81
N ASP A 291 -4.41 -6.08 -14.48
CA ASP A 291 -3.64 -7.21 -15.02
C ASP A 291 -4.25 -8.55 -14.62
N TYR A 292 -4.66 -8.68 -13.35
CA TYR A 292 -5.38 -9.85 -12.84
C TYR A 292 -6.66 -10.13 -13.64
N LEU A 293 -7.47 -9.10 -13.90
CA LEU A 293 -8.74 -9.26 -14.60
C LEU A 293 -8.58 -9.44 -16.11
N TYR A 294 -7.68 -8.70 -16.79
CA TYR A 294 -7.69 -8.57 -18.24
C TYR A 294 -6.59 -9.32 -18.98
N GLN A 295 -5.42 -9.53 -18.36
CA GLN A 295 -4.31 -10.19 -19.04
C GLN A 295 -4.37 -11.72 -18.93
N GLU A 296 -5.05 -12.24 -17.90
CA GLU A 296 -5.07 -13.66 -17.55
C GLU A 296 -6.38 -14.36 -17.92
N THR A 297 -7.47 -13.61 -18.09
CA THR A 297 -8.77 -14.20 -18.40
C THR A 297 -8.87 -14.43 -19.90
N ALA A 298 -8.89 -15.70 -20.30
CA ALA A 298 -9.04 -16.10 -21.69
C ALA A 298 -10.50 -16.01 -22.15
N THR A 299 -11.44 -16.02 -21.21
CA THR A 299 -12.88 -16.05 -21.47
C THR A 299 -13.63 -15.01 -20.65
N LEU A 300 -14.84 -14.63 -21.11
CA LEU A 300 -15.71 -13.74 -20.34
C LEU A 300 -16.20 -14.38 -19.03
N LEU A 301 -16.28 -15.71 -18.98
CA LEU A 301 -16.70 -16.43 -17.79
C LEU A 301 -15.61 -16.40 -16.71
N GLU A 302 -14.36 -16.65 -17.08
CA GLU A 302 -13.20 -16.50 -16.17
C GLU A 302 -13.13 -15.06 -15.65
N TYR A 303 -13.32 -14.05 -16.52
CA TYR A 303 -13.40 -12.66 -16.10
C TYR A 303 -14.49 -12.40 -15.07
N ALA A 304 -15.68 -12.98 -15.27
CA ALA A 304 -16.80 -12.85 -14.34
C ALA A 304 -16.51 -13.53 -12.99
N GLU A 305 -15.85 -14.70 -13.00
CA GLU A 305 -15.42 -15.42 -11.79
C GLU A 305 -14.40 -14.61 -10.99
N GLU A 306 -13.39 -14.07 -11.67
CA GLU A 306 -12.37 -13.27 -11.01
C GLU A 306 -12.92 -11.93 -10.50
N ASN A 307 -13.83 -11.30 -11.25
CA ASN A 307 -14.48 -10.07 -10.81
C ASN A 307 -15.34 -10.30 -9.55
N ILE A 308 -16.12 -11.40 -9.50
CA ILE A 308 -16.92 -11.71 -8.32
C ILE A 308 -16.04 -12.00 -7.10
N PHE A 309 -14.89 -12.66 -7.30
CA PHE A 309 -13.92 -12.92 -6.24
C PHE A 309 -13.39 -11.61 -5.64
N LEU A 310 -12.92 -10.68 -6.49
CA LEU A 310 -12.45 -9.38 -6.04
C LEU A 310 -13.55 -8.61 -5.30
N MET A 311 -14.77 -8.58 -5.87
CA MET A 311 -15.90 -7.88 -5.29
C MET A 311 -16.24 -8.42 -3.88
N LYS A 312 -16.34 -9.74 -3.71
CA LYS A 312 -16.64 -10.37 -2.42
C LYS A 312 -15.53 -10.14 -1.40
N SER A 313 -14.28 -10.22 -1.83
CA SER A 313 -13.12 -10.00 -0.96
C SER A 313 -13.11 -8.56 -0.41
N LEU A 314 -13.39 -7.57 -1.28
CA LEU A 314 -13.49 -6.17 -0.87
C LEU A 314 -14.72 -5.88 0.00
N ASP A 315 -15.87 -6.49 -0.29
CA ASP A 315 -17.08 -6.35 0.55
C ASP A 315 -16.88 -6.90 1.97
N LYS A 316 -15.98 -7.87 2.14
CA LYS A 316 -15.60 -8.46 3.43
C LYS A 316 -14.40 -7.77 4.10
N ASN A 317 -13.85 -6.72 3.51
CA ASN A 317 -12.64 -6.07 4.02
C ASN A 317 -12.81 -5.59 5.48
N LYS A 318 -11.76 -5.81 6.28
CA LYS A 318 -11.72 -5.61 7.74
C LYS A 318 -10.73 -4.53 8.18
N GLU A 319 -10.15 -3.78 7.25
CA GLU A 319 -9.26 -2.66 7.57
C GLU A 319 -10.03 -1.54 8.27
N MET A 320 -9.44 -1.01 9.32
CA MET A 320 -10.00 0.07 10.13
C MET A 320 -9.38 1.41 9.71
N LEU A 321 -10.22 2.38 9.36
CA LEU A 321 -9.81 3.68 8.84
C LEU A 321 -10.25 4.81 9.80
N PRO A 322 -9.43 5.84 10.04
CA PRO A 322 -9.76 6.97 10.92
C PRO A 322 -10.70 7.98 10.23
N LEU A 323 -11.80 7.51 9.66
CA LEU A 323 -12.74 8.28 8.82
C LEU A 323 -14.15 8.38 9.43
N GLY A 324 -14.35 7.89 10.64
CA GLY A 324 -15.60 8.03 11.38
C GLY A 324 -15.83 9.47 11.87
N LEU A 325 -17.02 9.71 12.42
CA LEU A 325 -17.33 10.97 13.10
C LEU A 325 -16.29 11.20 14.21
N ASP A 326 -15.81 12.44 14.34
CA ASP A 326 -14.76 12.83 15.29
C ASP A 326 -13.43 12.04 15.16
N GLY A 327 -13.19 11.39 14.00
CA GLY A 327 -11.98 10.61 13.74
C GLY A 327 -11.99 9.18 14.28
N GLU A 328 -13.18 8.67 14.66
CA GLU A 328 -13.33 7.27 15.06
C GLU A 328 -12.96 6.29 13.93
N ALA A 329 -12.57 5.07 14.32
CA ALA A 329 -12.20 4.04 13.37
C ALA A 329 -13.46 3.38 12.76
N ILE A 330 -13.59 3.40 11.45
CA ILE A 330 -14.65 2.72 10.68
C ILE A 330 -14.04 1.62 9.81
N ALA A 331 -14.70 0.47 9.71
CA ALA A 331 -14.29 -0.59 8.80
C ALA A 331 -14.50 -0.17 7.33
N LEU A 332 -13.56 -0.49 6.44
CA LEU A 332 -13.68 -0.15 5.02
C LEU A 332 -14.95 -0.76 4.39
N SER A 333 -15.32 -1.98 4.74
CA SER A 333 -16.57 -2.59 4.28
C SER A 333 -17.83 -1.81 4.68
N ALA A 334 -17.80 -1.13 5.83
CA ALA A 334 -18.90 -0.24 6.24
C ALA A 334 -18.91 1.06 5.42
N LEU A 335 -17.74 1.62 5.12
CA LEU A 335 -17.59 2.77 4.22
C LEU A 335 -18.13 2.45 2.82
N TYR A 336 -17.79 1.29 2.26
CA TYR A 336 -18.30 0.83 0.97
C TYR A 336 -19.81 0.67 0.95
N LYS A 337 -20.41 0.12 2.02
CA LYS A 337 -21.87 0.00 2.13
C LYS A 337 -22.54 1.37 2.17
N ASP A 338 -22.04 2.29 2.98
CA ASP A 338 -22.56 3.66 3.04
C ASP A 338 -22.41 4.39 1.70
N TYR A 339 -21.27 4.25 1.02
CA TYR A 339 -21.02 4.80 -0.31
C TYR A 339 -22.06 4.34 -1.34
N MET A 340 -22.28 3.02 -1.42
CA MET A 340 -23.27 2.46 -2.36
C MET A 340 -24.70 2.87 -2.00
N LEU A 341 -25.04 2.90 -0.71
CA LEU A 341 -26.38 3.28 -0.25
C LEU A 341 -26.69 4.75 -0.54
N ARG A 342 -25.74 5.67 -0.34
CA ARG A 342 -25.95 7.10 -0.55
C ARG A 342 -25.95 7.49 -2.02
N LEU A 343 -25.05 6.91 -2.81
CA LEU A 343 -24.92 7.29 -4.22
C LEU A 343 -25.86 6.49 -5.14
N GLY A 344 -26.35 5.33 -4.72
CA GLY A 344 -27.33 4.55 -5.48
C GLY A 344 -26.80 4.21 -6.87
N ASP A 345 -27.52 4.61 -7.92
CA ASP A 345 -27.17 4.45 -9.33
C ASP A 345 -26.00 5.34 -9.80
N LYS A 346 -25.61 6.33 -8.98
CA LYS A 346 -24.57 7.34 -9.31
C LYS A 346 -23.23 7.06 -8.64
N PHE A 347 -23.01 5.85 -8.15
CA PHE A 347 -21.77 5.47 -7.46
C PHE A 347 -20.51 5.54 -8.34
N ASN A 348 -20.64 5.61 -9.67
CA ASN A 348 -19.52 5.84 -10.60
C ASN A 348 -19.34 7.30 -11.04
N ASP A 349 -20.24 8.20 -10.63
CA ASP A 349 -20.14 9.62 -10.96
C ASP A 349 -18.95 10.23 -10.20
N GLY A 350 -17.96 10.72 -10.96
CA GLY A 350 -16.74 11.28 -10.40
C GLY A 350 -16.96 12.53 -9.54
N TYR A 351 -17.96 13.37 -9.87
CA TYR A 351 -18.30 14.54 -9.07
C TYR A 351 -18.97 14.12 -7.76
N ARG A 352 -19.92 13.19 -7.81
CA ARG A 352 -20.59 12.66 -6.61
C ARG A 352 -19.66 11.93 -5.67
N ARG A 353 -18.71 11.18 -6.24
CA ARG A 353 -17.65 10.55 -5.47
C ARG A 353 -16.78 11.58 -4.77
N GLU A 354 -16.40 12.66 -5.45
CA GLU A 354 -15.60 13.72 -4.84
C GLU A 354 -16.36 14.45 -3.73
N GLU A 355 -17.65 14.74 -3.91
CA GLU A 355 -18.52 15.28 -2.85
C GLU A 355 -18.52 14.35 -1.62
N TYR A 356 -18.74 13.05 -1.83
CA TYR A 356 -18.74 12.05 -0.76
C TYR A 356 -17.40 12.00 0.00
N ILE A 357 -16.28 12.02 -0.72
CA ILE A 357 -14.94 12.00 -0.12
C ILE A 357 -14.72 13.25 0.71
N GLN A 358 -15.09 14.43 0.19
CA GLN A 358 -14.89 15.69 0.88
C GLN A 358 -15.62 15.71 2.22
N GLU A 359 -16.84 15.18 2.30
CA GLU A 359 -17.61 15.08 3.54
C GLU A 359 -16.92 14.22 4.61
N HIS A 360 -16.33 13.08 4.23
CA HIS A 360 -15.76 12.12 5.19
C HIS A 360 -14.37 12.50 5.70
N VAL A 361 -13.61 13.31 4.95
CA VAL A 361 -12.23 13.68 5.31
C VAL A 361 -12.12 15.04 6.01
N VAL A 362 -13.21 15.81 6.16
CA VAL A 362 -13.19 17.17 6.74
C VAL A 362 -12.51 17.20 8.11
N HIS A 363 -12.77 16.18 8.93
CA HIS A 363 -12.37 16.14 10.35
C HIS A 363 -11.06 15.38 10.60
N VAL A 364 -10.42 14.85 9.56
CA VAL A 364 -9.30 13.91 9.67
C VAL A 364 -7.96 14.64 9.50
N LYS A 365 -6.96 14.27 10.30
CA LYS A 365 -5.56 14.71 10.11
C LYS A 365 -5.04 14.23 8.75
N HIS A 366 -4.15 14.99 8.12
CA HIS A 366 -3.62 14.67 6.79
C HIS A 366 -4.72 14.50 5.71
N LYS A 367 -5.79 15.31 5.77
CA LYS A 367 -6.95 15.26 4.85
C LYS A 367 -6.61 15.07 3.36
N GLU A 368 -5.53 15.67 2.86
CA GLU A 368 -5.16 15.56 1.44
C GLU A 368 -4.61 14.17 1.08
N LEU A 369 -3.94 13.48 2.00
CA LEU A 369 -3.57 12.07 1.84
C LEU A 369 -4.83 11.21 1.78
N TRP A 370 -5.74 11.35 2.74
CA TRP A 370 -6.97 10.57 2.77
C TRP A 370 -7.88 10.82 1.57
N LYS A 371 -7.99 12.06 1.07
CA LYS A 371 -8.67 12.35 -0.19
C LYS A 371 -8.09 11.54 -1.35
N HIS A 372 -6.77 11.55 -1.47
CA HIS A 372 -6.09 10.81 -2.54
C HIS A 372 -6.34 9.31 -2.42
N VAL A 373 -6.10 8.71 -1.23
CA VAL A 373 -6.33 7.28 -0.98
C VAL A 373 -7.76 6.88 -1.29
N LEU A 374 -8.75 7.65 -0.79
CA LEU A 374 -10.16 7.34 -1.01
C LEU A 374 -10.58 7.49 -2.47
N ARG A 375 -10.00 8.43 -3.23
CA ARG A 375 -10.27 8.54 -4.67
C ARG A 375 -9.94 7.24 -5.38
N THR A 376 -8.76 6.66 -5.11
CA THR A 376 -8.32 5.42 -5.75
C THR A 376 -9.10 4.21 -5.25
N VAL A 377 -9.24 4.06 -3.93
CA VAL A 377 -9.94 2.94 -3.29
C VAL A 377 -11.40 2.86 -3.75
N LEU A 378 -12.11 4.00 -3.75
CA LEU A 378 -13.50 4.06 -4.23
C LEU A 378 -13.59 3.93 -5.75
N TYR A 379 -12.59 4.41 -6.51
CA TYR A 379 -12.52 4.20 -7.96
C TYR A 379 -12.42 2.71 -8.31
N ILE A 380 -11.48 1.99 -7.70
CA ILE A 380 -11.29 0.56 -7.92
C ILE A 380 -12.57 -0.19 -7.53
N TYR A 381 -13.10 0.09 -6.34
CA TYR A 381 -14.31 -0.57 -5.86
C TYR A 381 -15.52 -0.31 -6.76
N SER A 382 -15.73 0.93 -7.19
CA SER A 382 -16.85 1.29 -8.07
C SER A 382 -16.73 0.59 -9.43
N HIS A 383 -15.52 0.56 -10.00
CA HIS A 383 -15.29 -0.11 -11.27
C HIS A 383 -15.34 -1.64 -11.19
N ILE A 384 -14.94 -2.26 -10.07
CA ILE A 384 -15.17 -3.69 -9.84
C ILE A 384 -16.68 -3.97 -9.78
N LYS A 385 -17.45 -3.17 -9.01
CA LYS A 385 -18.92 -3.28 -8.95
C LYS A 385 -19.59 -3.07 -10.31
N SER A 386 -19.00 -2.23 -11.15
CA SER A 386 -19.47 -1.99 -12.52
C SER A 386 -18.88 -2.92 -13.57
N VAL A 387 -18.08 -3.90 -13.15
CA VAL A 387 -17.54 -4.94 -14.03
C VAL A 387 -16.65 -4.31 -15.15
N ASP A 388 -16.03 -3.15 -14.88
CA ASP A 388 -15.30 -2.32 -15.85
C ASP A 388 -14.08 -1.56 -15.29
N LEU A 389 -13.07 -2.27 -14.78
CA LEU A 389 -11.83 -1.69 -14.24
C LEU A 389 -10.95 -0.90 -15.23
N ILE A 390 -11.22 -0.91 -16.53
CA ILE A 390 -10.59 -0.02 -17.51
C ILE A 390 -11.46 1.20 -17.77
N GLU A 391 -10.85 2.38 -17.65
CA GLU A 391 -11.49 3.64 -18.00
C GLU A 391 -11.89 3.65 -19.48
N LYS A 392 -13.19 3.54 -19.77
CA LYS A 392 -13.72 3.76 -21.12
C LYS A 392 -13.48 5.22 -21.49
N ASN A 393 -13.09 5.50 -22.74
CA ASN A 393 -12.89 6.85 -23.25
C ASN A 393 -14.18 7.68 -23.02
N ARG A 394 -14.22 8.48 -21.95
CA ARG A 394 -15.44 9.16 -21.46
C ARG A 394 -15.90 10.33 -22.33
N GLY A 395 -15.29 10.53 -23.50
CA GLY A 395 -15.57 11.62 -24.43
C GLY A 395 -16.62 11.31 -25.49
N SER A 396 -17.00 10.03 -25.67
CA SER A 396 -17.99 9.60 -26.65
C SER A 396 -19.14 8.86 -25.98
N GLU A 397 -20.35 9.01 -26.53
CA GLU A 397 -21.47 8.14 -26.13
C GLU A 397 -21.08 6.68 -26.40
N PRO A 398 -21.36 5.76 -25.46
CA PRO A 398 -21.03 4.36 -25.63
C PRO A 398 -21.77 3.82 -26.85
N THR A 399 -21.04 3.09 -27.68
CA THR A 399 -21.60 2.39 -28.83
C THR A 399 -22.55 1.28 -28.38
N GLU A 400 -23.48 0.89 -29.24
CA GLU A 400 -24.39 -0.24 -28.96
C GLU A 400 -23.63 -1.53 -28.64
N LYS A 401 -22.48 -1.75 -29.28
CA LYS A 401 -21.60 -2.88 -28.97
C LYS A 401 -21.02 -2.78 -27.55
N GLU A 402 -20.53 -1.62 -27.14
CA GLU A 402 -20.00 -1.45 -25.78
C GLU A 402 -21.09 -1.62 -24.72
N ILE A 403 -22.31 -1.19 -25.01
CA ILE A 403 -23.48 -1.42 -24.14
C ILE A 403 -23.76 -2.92 -24.04
N TYR A 404 -23.79 -3.63 -25.17
CA TYR A 404 -24.05 -5.07 -25.23
C TYR A 404 -22.99 -5.84 -24.44
N ASP A 405 -21.71 -5.59 -24.73
CA ASP A 405 -20.58 -6.27 -24.09
C ASP A 405 -20.59 -6.03 -22.57
N ASN A 406 -20.92 -4.82 -22.13
CA ASN A 406 -21.00 -4.50 -20.71
C ASN A 406 -22.18 -5.20 -20.02
N GLN A 407 -23.37 -5.18 -20.62
CA GLN A 407 -24.54 -5.87 -20.08
C GLN A 407 -24.30 -7.39 -20.00
N LEU A 408 -23.65 -7.98 -21.01
CA LEU A 408 -23.31 -9.40 -21.00
C LEU A 408 -22.34 -9.73 -19.86
N ARG A 409 -21.29 -8.93 -19.67
CA ARG A 409 -20.36 -9.10 -18.54
C ARG A 409 -21.05 -9.01 -17.18
N HIS A 410 -21.98 -8.07 -17.00
CA HIS A 410 -22.78 -7.97 -15.78
C HIS A 410 -23.60 -9.24 -15.53
N LEU A 411 -24.33 -9.72 -16.54
CA LEU A 411 -25.15 -10.92 -16.43
C LEU A 411 -24.32 -12.15 -16.10
N LEU A 412 -23.14 -12.30 -16.71
CA LEU A 412 -22.21 -13.39 -16.39
C LEU A 412 -21.60 -13.26 -14.99
N THR A 413 -21.30 -12.04 -14.54
CA THR A 413 -20.81 -11.79 -13.17
C THR A 413 -21.88 -12.12 -12.14
N TRP A 414 -23.13 -11.70 -12.36
CA TRP A 414 -24.25 -12.04 -11.49
C TRP A 414 -24.61 -13.52 -11.53
N TRP A 415 -24.32 -14.22 -12.63
CA TRP A 415 -24.50 -15.67 -12.71
C TRP A 415 -23.60 -16.40 -11.70
N MET A 416 -22.40 -15.88 -11.44
CA MET A 416 -21.43 -16.54 -10.57
C MET A 416 -21.94 -16.81 -9.15
N ASP A 417 -22.86 -15.98 -8.67
CA ASP A 417 -23.32 -16.02 -7.29
C ASP A 417 -24.82 -15.79 -7.15
N GLU A 418 -25.46 -16.67 -6.40
CA GLU A 418 -26.92 -16.77 -6.26
C GLU A 418 -27.54 -15.52 -5.63
N ASP A 419 -26.78 -14.86 -4.75
CA ASP A 419 -27.19 -13.60 -4.11
C ASP A 419 -27.48 -12.49 -5.13
N PHE A 420 -26.96 -12.60 -6.37
CA PHE A 420 -27.17 -11.63 -7.45
C PHE A 420 -28.19 -12.06 -8.50
N TRP A 421 -28.78 -13.25 -8.40
CA TRP A 421 -29.74 -13.73 -9.40
C TRP A 421 -30.96 -12.82 -9.54
N GLN A 422 -31.37 -12.13 -8.48
CA GLN A 422 -32.43 -11.12 -8.56
C GLN A 422 -32.09 -9.98 -9.53
N LEU A 423 -30.81 -9.61 -9.66
CA LEU A 423 -30.38 -8.59 -10.63
C LEU A 423 -30.53 -9.08 -12.08
N ILE A 424 -30.32 -10.38 -12.33
CA ILE A 424 -30.57 -11.00 -13.63
C ILE A 424 -32.07 -10.99 -13.95
N ALA A 425 -32.91 -11.39 -12.99
CA ALA A 425 -34.35 -11.37 -13.17
C ALA A 425 -34.86 -9.95 -13.43
N ASP A 426 -34.38 -8.98 -12.66
CA ASP A 426 -34.70 -7.58 -12.83
C ASP A 426 -34.30 -7.08 -14.22
N PHE A 427 -33.11 -7.47 -14.73
CA PHE A 427 -32.64 -7.12 -16.08
C PHE A 427 -33.62 -7.50 -17.20
N PHE A 428 -34.28 -8.66 -17.08
CA PHE A 428 -35.19 -9.17 -18.11
C PHE A 428 -36.66 -8.76 -17.90
N THR A 429 -37.04 -8.35 -16.69
CA THR A 429 -38.45 -8.09 -16.34
C THR A 429 -38.77 -6.62 -16.12
N LYS A 430 -37.76 -5.78 -15.84
CA LYS A 430 -37.93 -4.36 -15.54
C LYS A 430 -37.45 -3.49 -16.71
N PRO A 431 -37.92 -2.24 -16.81
CA PRO A 431 -37.38 -1.28 -17.78
C PRO A 431 -36.03 -0.72 -17.32
N HIS A 432 -35.09 -0.54 -18.25
CA HIS A 432 -33.71 -0.09 -17.99
C HIS A 432 -33.32 1.13 -18.83
N THR A 433 -32.29 1.86 -18.35
CA THR A 433 -31.60 2.90 -19.12
C THR A 433 -30.09 2.72 -18.92
N PRO A 434 -29.31 2.38 -19.97
CA PRO A 434 -29.74 2.10 -21.34
C PRO A 434 -30.67 0.88 -21.44
N PRO A 435 -31.46 0.73 -22.53
CA PRO A 435 -32.33 -0.43 -22.73
C PRO A 435 -31.56 -1.75 -22.63
N ALA A 436 -32.21 -2.78 -22.09
CA ALA A 436 -31.68 -4.14 -22.10
C ALA A 436 -31.66 -4.66 -23.55
N ILE A 437 -30.46 -4.99 -24.06
CA ILE A 437 -30.26 -5.46 -25.44
C ILE A 437 -29.66 -6.86 -25.53
N VAL A 438 -29.15 -7.40 -24.42
CA VAL A 438 -28.62 -8.77 -24.36
C VAL A 438 -29.78 -9.75 -24.18
N PRO A 439 -30.01 -10.68 -25.12
CA PRO A 439 -31.05 -11.69 -24.95
C PRO A 439 -30.58 -12.83 -24.04
N LEU A 440 -31.52 -13.47 -23.33
CA LEU A 440 -31.21 -14.56 -22.39
C LEU A 440 -30.39 -15.69 -23.03
N HIS A 441 -30.73 -16.10 -24.28
CA HIS A 441 -30.01 -17.16 -24.98
C HIS A 441 -28.50 -16.85 -25.17
N ALA A 442 -28.12 -15.57 -25.30
CA ALA A 442 -26.72 -15.19 -25.44
C ALA A 442 -25.94 -15.41 -24.13
N VAL A 443 -26.58 -15.13 -22.99
CA VAL A 443 -26.01 -15.41 -21.66
C VAL A 443 -25.84 -16.91 -21.46
N ILE A 444 -26.90 -17.69 -21.71
CA ILE A 444 -26.86 -19.15 -21.56
C ILE A 444 -25.83 -19.78 -22.50
N ALA A 445 -25.70 -19.28 -23.73
CA ALA A 445 -24.69 -19.77 -24.67
C ALA A 445 -23.26 -19.56 -24.17
N GLN A 446 -22.98 -18.42 -23.50
CA GLN A 446 -21.68 -18.19 -22.88
C GLN A 446 -21.43 -19.15 -21.70
N ILE A 447 -22.44 -19.38 -20.85
CA ILE A 447 -22.33 -20.35 -19.74
C ILE A 447 -22.07 -21.75 -20.28
N GLN A 448 -22.86 -22.21 -21.25
CA GLN A 448 -22.74 -23.54 -21.86
C GLN A 448 -21.37 -23.79 -22.51
N GLN A 449 -20.73 -22.76 -23.07
CA GLN A 449 -19.42 -22.90 -23.72
C GLN A 449 -18.29 -23.22 -22.73
N HIS A 450 -18.49 -22.91 -21.45
CA HIS A 450 -17.42 -22.92 -20.45
C HIS A 450 -17.75 -23.78 -19.22
N GLU A 451 -19.03 -24.04 -18.93
CA GLU A 451 -19.46 -24.91 -17.84
C GLU A 451 -20.05 -26.23 -18.35
N SER A 452 -19.60 -27.35 -17.75
CA SER A 452 -20.08 -28.69 -18.08
C SER A 452 -21.13 -29.16 -17.08
N LEU A 453 -22.27 -29.63 -17.58
CA LEU A 453 -23.30 -30.29 -16.75
C LEU A 453 -22.86 -31.67 -16.25
N GLU A 454 -21.68 -32.16 -16.64
CA GLU A 454 -21.07 -33.35 -16.03
C GLU A 454 -20.53 -33.04 -14.62
N ASP A 455 -20.26 -31.77 -14.29
CA ASP A 455 -19.95 -31.35 -12.91
C ASP A 455 -21.26 -31.27 -12.10
N PRO A 456 -21.41 -32.08 -11.03
CA PRO A 456 -22.61 -32.06 -10.20
C PRO A 456 -22.94 -30.68 -9.60
N LYS A 457 -21.93 -29.84 -9.33
CA LYS A 457 -22.15 -28.50 -8.78
C LYS A 457 -22.74 -27.55 -9.82
N VAL A 458 -22.22 -27.61 -11.05
CA VAL A 458 -22.74 -26.84 -12.18
C VAL A 458 -24.16 -27.30 -12.51
N GLN A 459 -24.38 -28.61 -12.56
CA GLN A 459 -25.70 -29.20 -12.83
C GLN A 459 -26.73 -28.72 -11.79
N ASP A 460 -26.42 -28.82 -10.50
CA ASP A 460 -27.30 -28.36 -9.43
C ASP A 460 -27.59 -26.85 -9.52
N LYS A 461 -26.55 -26.04 -9.74
CA LYS A 461 -26.69 -24.58 -9.92
C LYS A 461 -27.57 -24.23 -11.11
N ALA A 462 -27.39 -24.90 -12.26
CA ALA A 462 -28.18 -24.67 -13.46
C ALA A 462 -29.66 -25.06 -13.27
N VAL A 463 -29.93 -26.17 -12.57
CA VAL A 463 -31.30 -26.58 -12.22
C VAL A 463 -31.96 -25.56 -11.30
N ARG A 464 -31.29 -25.14 -10.22
CA ARG A 464 -31.80 -24.12 -9.29
C ARG A 464 -32.03 -22.78 -9.98
N PHE A 465 -31.16 -22.39 -10.90
CA PHE A 465 -31.34 -21.17 -11.67
C PHE A 465 -32.50 -21.24 -12.65
N ASN A 466 -32.70 -22.39 -13.30
CA ASN A 466 -33.85 -22.62 -14.16
C ASN A 466 -35.17 -22.45 -13.41
N GLU A 467 -35.27 -23.04 -12.21
CA GLU A 467 -36.42 -22.88 -11.32
C GLU A 467 -36.61 -21.41 -10.92
N PHE A 468 -35.53 -20.75 -10.50
CA PHE A 468 -35.55 -19.33 -10.14
C PHE A 468 -36.05 -18.44 -11.28
N LEU A 469 -35.55 -18.62 -12.51
CA LEU A 469 -35.96 -17.82 -13.66
C LEU A 469 -37.46 -18.03 -14.01
N ARG A 470 -37.99 -19.24 -13.80
CA ARG A 470 -39.43 -19.52 -13.95
C ARG A 470 -40.24 -18.82 -12.87
N GLU A 471 -39.81 -18.88 -11.61
CA GLU A 471 -40.48 -18.20 -10.50
C GLU A 471 -40.54 -16.69 -10.67
N GLN A 472 -39.48 -16.09 -11.22
CA GLN A 472 -39.41 -14.65 -11.50
C GLN A 472 -40.12 -14.25 -12.80
N GLY A 473 -40.68 -15.20 -13.56
CA GLY A 473 -41.39 -14.95 -14.81
C GLY A 473 -40.48 -14.55 -15.99
N VAL A 474 -39.18 -14.83 -15.90
CA VAL A 474 -38.23 -14.66 -17.01
C VAL A 474 -38.42 -15.78 -18.03
N LEU A 475 -38.62 -17.02 -17.55
CA LEU A 475 -38.97 -18.18 -18.36
C LEU A 475 -40.46 -18.51 -18.23
N LYS A 476 -41.05 -19.00 -19.33
CA LYS A 476 -42.40 -19.59 -19.30
C LYS A 476 -42.38 -21.00 -18.69
N GLU A 477 -43.54 -21.53 -18.29
CA GLU A 477 -43.64 -22.88 -17.71
C GLU A 477 -43.08 -23.96 -18.64
N GLU A 478 -43.25 -23.82 -19.95
CA GLU A 478 -42.76 -24.74 -20.97
C GLU A 478 -41.30 -24.52 -21.39
N GLN A 479 -40.63 -23.51 -20.85
CA GLN A 479 -39.24 -23.20 -21.16
C GLN A 479 -38.33 -23.66 -20.02
N ASP A 480 -37.31 -24.45 -20.37
CA ASP A 480 -36.26 -24.91 -19.48
C ASP A 480 -34.88 -24.67 -20.10
N ILE A 481 -33.93 -24.08 -19.38
CA ILE A 481 -32.55 -23.91 -19.87
C ILE A 481 -31.75 -25.23 -19.84
N VAL A 482 -32.16 -26.17 -18.98
CA VAL A 482 -31.60 -27.51 -18.87
C VAL A 482 -32.73 -28.54 -18.87
N VAL A 483 -32.57 -29.61 -19.62
CA VAL A 483 -33.55 -30.70 -19.74
C VAL A 483 -32.92 -32.01 -19.31
N TYR A 484 -33.69 -32.85 -18.61
CA TYR A 484 -33.26 -34.20 -18.29
C TYR A 484 -33.53 -35.13 -19.47
N ASN A 485 -32.47 -35.69 -20.06
CA ASN A 485 -32.61 -36.65 -21.15
C ASN A 485 -32.76 -38.07 -20.57
N GLU A 486 -33.96 -38.63 -20.68
CA GLU A 486 -34.28 -39.97 -20.17
C GLU A 486 -33.46 -41.09 -20.85
N GLN A 487 -32.96 -40.88 -22.07
CA GLN A 487 -32.19 -41.89 -22.82
C GLN A 487 -30.74 -41.96 -22.36
N THR A 488 -30.12 -40.81 -22.09
CA THR A 488 -28.74 -40.70 -21.62
C THR A 488 -28.65 -40.68 -20.10
N THR A 489 -29.79 -40.50 -19.41
CA THR A 489 -29.90 -40.34 -17.95
C THR A 489 -29.09 -39.18 -17.38
N THR A 490 -28.87 -38.15 -18.20
CA THR A 490 -28.07 -36.97 -17.87
C THR A 490 -28.85 -35.68 -18.17
N PHE A 491 -28.49 -34.61 -17.47
CA PHE A 491 -28.97 -33.28 -17.83
C PHE A 491 -28.21 -32.76 -19.05
N GLU A 492 -28.94 -32.12 -19.96
CA GLU A 492 -28.41 -31.52 -21.18
C GLU A 492 -28.91 -30.08 -21.30
N TRP A 493 -28.07 -29.20 -21.84
CA TRP A 493 -28.47 -27.83 -22.17
C TRP A 493 -29.57 -27.86 -23.23
N ASN A 494 -30.68 -27.15 -22.99
CA ASN A 494 -31.86 -27.22 -23.86
C ASN A 494 -31.64 -26.46 -25.17
N LYS A 495 -31.39 -27.20 -26.25
CA LYS A 495 -31.14 -26.66 -27.59
C LYS A 495 -32.28 -25.83 -28.18
N ASP A 496 -33.51 -25.97 -27.66
CA ASP A 496 -34.71 -25.33 -28.19
C ASP A 496 -34.96 -23.91 -27.63
N ILE A 497 -34.19 -23.48 -26.61
CA ILE A 497 -34.18 -22.08 -26.12
C ILE A 497 -33.24 -21.18 -26.95
N PHE A 498 -32.42 -21.77 -27.83
CA PHE A 498 -31.38 -21.09 -28.59
C PHE A 498 -31.81 -20.65 -30.00
#